data_AF-A0A6I7QHA6-F1
#
_entry.id   AF-A0A6I7QHA6-F1
#
_cell.length_a   1.000
_cell.length_b   1.000
_cell.length_c   1.000
_cell.angle_alpha   90.00
_cell.angle_beta   90.00
_cell.angle_gamma   90.00
#
_symmetry.space_group_name_H-M   'P 1'
#
loop_
_entity.id
_entity.type
_entity.pdbx_description
1 polymer ?
#
loop_
_entity_poly.entity_id
_entity_poly.type
_entity_poly.pdbx_seq_one_letter_code
_entity_poly.pdbx_strand_id
1 'polypeptide(L)' 'GDFTGVDLESGRWFNRNLRIFRNVQRIPSDPDDRILLIVGADHLNLLNIFFDISWEFELVSPLPYLEKAREML' A
#
# COMPACT_ATOMS: atom_id res chain seq x y z
N GLY A 1 -2.24 28.98 14.69
CA GLY A 1 -3.32 28.18 15.29
C GLY A 1 -2.68 26.96 15.91
N ASP A 2 -3.22 26.47 17.02
CA ASP A 2 -2.56 25.47 17.88
C ASP A 2 -2.33 24.10 17.21
N PHE A 3 -2.86 23.88 16.01
CA PHE A 3 -2.74 22.64 15.24
C PHE A 3 -1.84 22.73 13.99
N THR A 4 -1.27 23.90 13.67
CA THR A 4 -0.54 24.10 12.40
C THR A 4 0.56 23.06 12.14
N GLY A 5 1.33 22.66 13.17
CA GLY A 5 2.34 21.61 13.02
C GLY A 5 1.74 20.24 12.73
N VAL A 6 0.68 19.87 13.45
CA VAL A 6 -0.03 18.60 13.27
C VAL A 6 -0.68 18.52 11.89
N ASP A 7 -1.31 19.61 11.44
CA ASP A 7 -1.93 19.70 10.11
C ASP A 7 -0.90 19.54 8.98
N LEU A 8 0.28 20.15 9.14
CA LEU A 8 1.39 20.00 8.21
C LEU A 8 1.89 18.56 8.15
N GLU A 9 2.17 17.94 9.30
CA GLU A 9 2.76 16.60 9.33
C GLU A 9 1.76 15.51 8.90
N SER A 10 0.49 15.64 9.30
CA SER A 10 -0.58 14.74 8.83
C SER A 10 -0.80 14.88 7.33
N GLY A 11 -0.86 16.10 6.79
CA GLY A 11 -0.96 16.35 5.36
C GLY A 11 0.26 15.83 4.60
N ARG A 12 1.48 16.05 5.10
CA ARG A 12 2.71 15.51 4.49
C ARG A 12 2.69 13.98 4.46
N TRP A 13 2.35 13.33 5.56
CA TRP A 13 2.32 11.87 5.67
C TRP A 13 1.26 11.26 4.77
N PHE A 14 0.04 11.80 4.79
CA PHE A 14 -1.06 11.33 3.95
C PHE A 14 -0.71 11.48 2.46
N ASN A 15 -0.17 12.63 2.06
CA ASN A 15 0.30 12.87 0.69
C ASN A 15 1.39 11.89 0.25
N ARG A 16 2.31 11.51 1.15
CA ARG A 16 3.33 10.51 0.85
C ARG A 16 2.71 9.16 0.51
N ASN A 17 1.73 8.71 1.30
CA ASN A 17 1.04 7.43 1.06
C ASN A 17 0.19 7.46 -0.21
N LEU A 18 -0.50 8.58 -0.49
CA LEU A 18 -1.24 8.74 -1.76
C LEU A 18 -0.31 8.68 -2.99
N ARG A 19 0.91 9.22 -2.89
CA ARG A 19 1.89 9.13 -3.99
C ARG A 19 2.36 7.69 -4.22
N ILE A 20 2.56 6.91 -3.17
CA ILE A 20 2.87 5.47 -3.30
C ILE A 20 1.72 4.76 -4.00
N PHE A 21 0.49 4.94 -3.52
CA PHE A 21 -0.71 4.35 -4.13
C PHE A 21 -0.85 4.76 -5.60
N ARG A 22 -0.67 6.04 -5.93
CA ARG A 22 -0.72 6.53 -7.31
C ARG A 22 0.38 5.95 -8.19
N ASN A 23 1.57 5.69 -7.65
CA ASN A 23 2.63 5.04 -8.40
C ASN A 23 2.28 3.59 -8.71
N VAL A 24 1.65 2.87 -7.77
CA VAL A 24 1.16 1.50 -8.00
C VAL A 24 0.11 1.49 -9.11
N GLN A 25 -0.87 2.40 -9.08
CA GLN A 25 -1.86 2.59 -10.16
C GLN A 25 -1.28 2.87 -11.55
N ARG A 26 -0.03 3.33 -11.64
CA ARG A 26 0.63 3.63 -12.92
C ARG A 26 1.43 2.46 -13.48
N ILE A 27 1.59 1.39 -12.73
CA ILE A 27 2.23 0.17 -13.21
C ILE A 27 1.28 -0.48 -14.21
N PRO A 28 1.68 -0.68 -15.47
CA PRO A 28 0.86 -1.42 -16.43
C PRO A 28 0.68 -2.86 -15.95
N SER A 29 -0.57 -3.32 -15.89
CA SER A 29 -0.92 -4.67 -15.46
C SER A 29 -2.21 -5.12 -16.16
N ASP A 30 -2.30 -6.40 -16.47
CA ASP A 30 -3.53 -7.04 -16.90
C ASP A 30 -4.36 -7.51 -15.68
N PRO A 31 -5.67 -7.81 -15.83
CA PRO A 31 -6.52 -8.20 -14.71
C PRO A 31 -6.06 -9.43 -13.91
N ASP A 32 -5.25 -10.30 -14.52
CA ASP A 32 -4.72 -11.52 -13.90
C ASP A 32 -3.33 -11.32 -13.26
N ASP A 33 -2.73 -10.15 -13.43
CA ASP A 33 -1.42 -9.84 -12.86
C ASP A 33 -1.49 -9.59 -11.36
N ARG A 34 -0.38 -9.86 -10.67
CA ARG A 34 -0.21 -9.56 -9.25
C ARG A 34 0.97 -8.63 -9.04
N ILE A 35 0.77 -7.62 -8.20
CA ILE A 35 1.82 -6.69 -7.78
C ILE A 35 2.20 -7.01 -6.33
N LEU A 36 3.46 -7.37 -6.09
CA LEU A 36 4.02 -7.48 -4.74
C LEU A 36 4.64 -6.13 -4.35
N LEU A 37 4.06 -5.47 -3.36
CA LEU A 37 4.60 -4.23 -2.79
C LEU A 37 5.43 -4.53 -1.54
N ILE A 38 6.73 -4.24 -1.59
CA ILE A 38 7.63 -4.27 -0.43
C ILE A 38 7.82 -2.84 0.07
N VAL A 39 7.33 -2.55 1.28
CA VAL A 39 7.30 -1.20 1.84
C VAL A 39 7.51 -1.24 3.35
N GLY A 40 7.97 -0.12 3.93
CA GLY A 40 8.09 0.01 5.38
C GLY A 40 6.74 -0.09 6.09
N ALA A 41 6.72 -0.74 7.25
CA ALA A 41 5.50 -1.08 8.00
C ALA A 41 4.62 0.14 8.35
N ASP A 42 5.24 1.30 8.61
CA ASP A 42 4.53 2.54 8.96
C ASP A 42 3.58 3.04 7.86
N HIS A 43 3.75 2.59 6.61
CA HIS A 43 2.88 2.95 5.49
C HIS A 43 1.60 2.09 5.41
N LEU A 44 1.62 0.91 6.04
CA LEU A 44 0.55 -0.08 5.88
C LEU A 44 -0.78 0.40 6.45
N ASN A 45 -0.77 1.26 7.49
CA ASN A 45 -1.99 1.78 8.10
C ASN A 45 -2.88 2.57 7.12
N LEU A 46 -2.28 3.33 6.20
CA LEU A 46 -2.99 4.09 5.18
C LEU A 46 -3.09 3.32 3.87
N LEU A 47 -2.02 2.64 3.45
CA LEU A 47 -2.03 1.90 2.20
C LEU A 47 -3.06 0.76 2.20
N ASN A 48 -3.21 0.02 3.31
CA ASN A 48 -4.22 -1.03 3.39
C ASN A 48 -5.62 -0.45 3.18
N ILE A 49 -5.93 0.69 3.79
CA ILE A 49 -7.22 1.37 3.58
C ILE A 49 -7.38 1.80 2.12
N PHE A 50 -6.35 2.42 1.52
CA PHE A 50 -6.43 2.86 0.12
C PHE A 50 -6.67 1.72 -0.86
N PHE A 51 -6.02 0.57 -0.66
CA PHE A 51 -6.24 -0.60 -1.49
C PHE A 51 -7.59 -1.27 -1.22
N ASP A 52 -8.01 -1.40 0.05
CA ASP A 52 -9.28 -2.03 0.43
C ASP A 52 -10.50 -1.27 -0.10
N ILE A 53 -10.45 0.05 -0.14
CA ILE A 53 -11.53 0.89 -0.69
C ILE A 53 -11.43 1.11 -2.20
N SER A 54 -10.32 0.73 -2.83
CA SER A 54 -10.15 0.87 -4.28
C SER A 54 -10.92 -0.22 -5.01
N TRP A 55 -11.53 0.13 -6.13
CA TRP A 55 -12.18 -0.84 -7.01
C TRP A 55 -11.20 -1.48 -8.02
N GLU A 56 -9.99 -0.92 -8.13
CA GLU A 56 -8.97 -1.35 -9.10
C GLU A 56 -8.12 -2.53 -8.61
N PHE A 57 -8.04 -2.75 -7.30
CA PHE A 57 -7.15 -3.75 -6.71
C PHE A 57 -7.88 -4.63 -5.69
N GLU A 58 -7.46 -5.88 -5.64
CA GLU A 58 -7.77 -6.79 -4.54
C GLU A 58 -6.56 -6.86 -3.59
N LEU A 59 -6.74 -6.49 -2.32
CA LEU A 59 -5.69 -6.60 -1.32
C LEU A 59 -5.55 -8.05 -0.86
N VAL A 60 -4.48 -8.72 -1.28
CA VAL A 60 -4.21 -10.12 -0.94
C VAL A 60 -3.05 -10.23 0.06
N SER A 61 -3.23 -11.04 1.11
CA SER A 61 -2.16 -11.33 2.08
C SER A 61 -0.98 -12.05 1.41
N PRO A 62 0.27 -11.61 1.62
CA PRO A 62 1.45 -12.29 1.08
C PRO A 62 1.88 -13.52 1.90
N LEU A 63 1.37 -13.69 3.12
CA LEU A 63 1.82 -14.75 4.05
C LEU A 63 1.68 -16.17 3.48
N PRO A 64 0.55 -16.55 2.82
CA PRO A 64 0.41 -17.89 2.25
C PRO A 64 1.48 -18.21 1.20
N TYR A 65 1.97 -17.20 0.46
CA TYR A 65 3.03 -17.38 -0.54
C TYR A 65 4.39 -17.62 0.12
N LEU A 66 4.65 -16.93 1.23
CA LEU A 66 5.90 -17.08 2.00
C LEU A 66 5.96 -18.45 2.70
N GLU A 67 4.85 -18.90 3.28
CA GLU A 67 4.75 -20.22 3.90
C GLU A 67 4.99 -21.33 2.90
N LYS A 68 4.34 -21.26 1.73
CA LYS A 68 4.55 -22.21 0.63
C LYS A 68 6.00 -22.23 0.16
N ALA A 69 6.65 -21.07 0.04
CA ALA A 69 8.05 -20.98 -0.37
C ALA A 69 8.98 -21.65 0.66
N ARG A 70 8.68 -21.55 1.95
CA ARG A 70 9.44 -22.22 3.02
C ARG A 70 9.34 -23.74 2.96
N GLU A 71 8.19 -24.28 2.57
CA GLU A 71 7.97 -25.74 2.44
C GLU A 71 8.70 -26.36 1.24
N MET A 72 9.06 -25.54 0.25
CA MET A 72 9.79 -25.96 -0.96
C MET A 72 11.31 -26.00 -0.79
N LEU A 73 11.83 -25.50 0.33
CA LEU A 73 13.25 -25.50 0.70
C LEU A 73 13.58 -26.69 1.60
#